data_AF-A0A1Q3N5P0-F1
#
_entry.id   AF-A0A1Q3N5P0-F1
#
_cell.length_a   1.000
_cell.length_b   1.000
_cell.length_c   1.000
_cell.angle_alpha   90.00
_cell.angle_beta   90.00
_cell.angle_gamma   90.00
#
_symmetry.space_group_name_H-M   'P 1'
#
loop_
_entity.id
_entity.type
_entity.pdbx_description
1 polymer ?
#
loop_
_entity_poly.entity_id
_entity_poly.type
_entity_poly.pdbx_seq_one_letter_code
_entity_poly.pdbx_strand_id
1 'polypeptide(L)'
;MFDLNEQDIMLITKLNPLEESKFKYDVDRWSELHQNLKNIITKFENLYISRQDVINGFRQYYSQEVGIEFPFVLTMIWGFADIGYGTYRTNKYYNNIQNMQLAFDYVKEDNIHKAYQELKKIEGLSISYISKLLYFSTRALNRTTYCLIFDVRVARALITLSCGTDILNIVDVKPSDKFKDYHQYNEEMHILSQRYKISAEALEMYLFQYLN
;
A
#
# COMPACT_ATOMS: atom_id res chain seq x y z
N MET A 1 -3.68 4.36 -22.04
CA MET A 1 -2.38 3.98 -21.44
C MET A 1 -1.38 5.01 -21.90
N PHE A 2 -0.64 5.63 -20.97
CA PHE A 2 0.40 6.60 -21.29
C PHE A 2 1.70 5.86 -21.63
N ASP A 3 2.59 6.53 -22.36
CA ASP A 3 3.93 6.02 -22.65
C ASP A 3 4.96 6.73 -21.77
N LEU A 4 5.98 6.00 -21.35
CA LEU A 4 7.13 6.52 -20.61
C LEU A 4 8.23 6.91 -21.59
N ASN A 5 8.84 8.07 -21.39
CA ASN A 5 10.02 8.47 -22.15
C ASN A 5 11.29 7.84 -21.54
N GLU A 6 12.43 7.92 -22.24
CA GLU A 6 13.70 7.33 -21.79
C GLU A 6 14.16 7.87 -20.42
N GLN A 7 13.92 9.15 -20.14
CA GLN A 7 14.30 9.77 -18.85
C GLN A 7 13.46 9.21 -17.71
N ASP A 8 12.14 9.04 -17.92
CA ASP A 8 11.25 8.41 -16.93
C ASP A 8 11.73 6.99 -16.61
N ILE A 9 12.03 6.19 -17.65
CA ILE A 9 12.51 4.82 -17.48
C ILE A 9 13.80 4.79 -16.67
N MET A 10 14.76 5.66 -17.00
CA MET A 10 16.02 5.77 -16.26
C MET A 10 15.84 6.16 -14.79
N LEU A 11 14.86 7.03 -14.49
CA LEU A 11 14.55 7.40 -13.11
C LEU A 11 13.92 6.22 -12.37
N ILE A 12 12.93 5.56 -12.97
CA ILE A 12 12.22 4.44 -12.36
C ILE A 12 13.18 3.28 -12.04
N THR A 13 14.10 2.95 -12.96
CA THR A 13 15.07 1.85 -12.76
C THR A 13 16.00 2.08 -11.57
N LYS A 14 16.23 3.34 -11.17
CA LYS A 14 17.11 3.67 -10.04
C LYS A 14 16.40 3.61 -8.68
N LEU A 15 15.07 3.59 -8.66
CA LEU A 15 14.31 3.56 -7.42
C LEU A 15 14.44 2.20 -6.75
N ASN A 16 14.55 2.22 -5.42
CA ASN A 16 14.49 1.02 -4.59
C ASN A 16 13.32 1.12 -3.58
N PRO A 17 12.08 0.84 -4.01
CA PRO A 17 10.90 1.01 -3.16
C PRO A 17 10.94 0.21 -1.87
N LEU A 18 11.59 -0.95 -1.89
CA LEU A 18 11.66 -1.85 -0.73
C LEU A 18 12.39 -1.21 0.45
N GLU A 19 13.45 -0.44 0.17
CA GLU A 19 14.34 0.15 1.19
C GLU A 19 14.16 1.67 1.35
N GLU A 20 13.88 2.39 0.26
CA GLU A 20 13.78 3.85 0.25
C GLU A 20 12.41 4.35 0.71
N SER A 21 11.36 3.57 0.46
CA SER A 21 10.00 3.92 0.87
C SER A 21 9.78 3.48 2.31
N LYS A 22 10.16 4.36 3.24
CA LYS A 22 10.16 4.10 4.68
C LYS A 22 9.69 5.29 5.49
N PHE A 23 9.09 5.02 6.65
CA PHE A 23 8.56 6.04 7.53
C PHE A 23 8.88 5.77 8.99
N LYS A 24 9.09 6.83 9.78
CA LYS A 24 9.48 6.71 11.18
C LYS A 24 8.28 6.33 12.06
N TYR A 25 8.45 5.30 12.89
CA TYR A 25 7.55 5.05 14.01
C TYR A 25 7.92 5.96 15.18
N ASP A 26 7.34 7.16 15.20
CA ASP A 26 7.55 8.13 16.28
C ASP A 26 6.64 7.80 17.48
N VAL A 27 7.23 7.39 18.60
CA VAL A 27 6.47 6.91 19.77
C VAL A 27 5.60 7.99 20.40
N ASP A 28 6.02 9.25 20.33
CA ASP A 28 5.27 10.38 20.87
C ASP A 28 4.05 10.67 20.00
N ARG A 29 4.23 10.63 18.66
CA ARG A 29 3.10 10.78 17.71
C ARG A 29 2.08 9.63 17.83
N TRP A 30 2.56 8.44 18.17
CA TRP A 30 1.75 7.24 18.32
C TRP A 30 1.43 6.92 19.79
N SER A 31 1.45 7.92 20.67
CA SER A 31 1.23 7.77 22.12
C SER A 31 -0.14 7.19 22.47
N GLU A 32 -1.17 7.39 21.65
CA GLU A 32 -2.52 6.90 21.90
C GLU A 32 -2.82 5.56 21.22
N LEU A 33 -1.80 4.89 20.67
CA LEU A 33 -1.98 3.59 20.00
C LEU A 33 -2.41 2.54 21.02
N HIS A 34 -3.37 1.69 20.64
CA HIS A 34 -3.87 0.63 21.50
C HIS A 34 -2.71 -0.19 22.11
N GLN A 35 -2.75 -0.43 23.43
CA GLN A 35 -1.59 -0.96 24.17
C GLN A 35 -1.10 -2.30 23.62
N ASN A 36 -2.02 -3.21 23.23
CA ASN A 36 -1.64 -4.48 22.60
C ASN A 36 -0.83 -4.27 21.30
N LEU A 37 -1.20 -3.27 20.50
CA LEU A 37 -0.51 -2.97 19.24
C LEU A 37 0.86 -2.35 19.49
N LYS A 38 1.01 -1.50 20.52
CA LYS A 38 2.33 -0.98 20.93
C LYS A 38 3.27 -2.10 21.36
N ASN A 39 2.78 -3.00 22.21
CA ASN A 39 3.60 -4.07 22.80
C ASN A 39 4.25 -4.97 21.73
N ILE A 40 3.55 -5.23 20.63
CA ILE A 40 4.04 -6.11 19.55
C ILE A 40 5.06 -5.43 18.60
N ILE A 41 5.19 -4.10 18.63
CA ILE A 41 6.12 -3.33 17.78
C ILE A 41 7.18 -2.54 18.54
N THR A 42 7.37 -2.79 19.82
CA THR A 42 8.39 -2.14 20.66
C THR A 42 9.79 -2.14 20.02
N LYS A 43 10.14 -3.21 19.29
CA LYS A 43 11.42 -3.30 18.55
C LYS A 43 11.60 -2.27 17.43
N PHE A 44 10.53 -1.59 17.00
CA PHE A 44 10.56 -0.56 15.96
C PHE A 44 10.50 0.87 16.53
N GLU A 45 10.45 1.05 17.85
CA GLU A 45 10.33 2.37 18.47
C GLU A 45 11.41 3.34 17.95
N ASN A 46 10.95 4.48 17.41
CA ASN A 46 11.79 5.52 16.81
C ASN A 46 12.64 5.10 15.61
N LEU A 47 12.41 3.91 15.06
CA LEU A 47 13.04 3.42 13.85
C LEU A 47 12.21 3.75 12.60
N TYR A 48 12.87 3.70 11.45
CA TYR A 48 12.18 3.71 10.17
C TYR A 48 11.69 2.30 9.83
N ILE A 49 10.43 2.21 9.44
CA ILE A 49 9.80 0.99 8.92
C ILE A 49 9.78 1.14 7.40
N SER A 50 10.46 0.26 6.68
CA SER A 50 10.47 0.19 5.21
C SER A 50 9.34 -0.67 4.68
N ARG A 51 9.12 -0.65 3.35
CA ARG A 51 8.21 -1.64 2.73
C ARG A 51 8.68 -3.07 3.01
N GLN A 52 9.99 -3.30 3.00
CA GLN A 52 10.57 -4.62 3.27
C GLN A 52 10.25 -5.11 4.68
N ASP A 53 10.22 -4.24 5.68
CA ASP A 53 9.83 -4.57 7.05
C ASP A 53 8.36 -5.02 7.14
N VAL A 54 7.45 -4.31 6.47
CA VAL A 54 6.02 -4.67 6.45
C VAL A 54 5.81 -6.00 5.71
N ILE A 55 6.49 -6.20 4.58
CA ILE A 55 6.46 -7.47 3.83
C ILE A 55 6.95 -8.62 4.72
N ASN A 56 8.03 -8.41 5.47
CA ASN A 56 8.55 -9.41 6.40
C ASN A 56 7.55 -9.71 7.53
N GLY A 57 6.82 -8.70 8.01
CA GLY A 57 5.72 -8.91 8.96
C GLY A 57 4.62 -9.81 8.38
N PHE A 58 4.23 -9.62 7.12
CA PHE A 58 3.24 -10.48 6.47
C PHE A 58 3.79 -11.90 6.21
N ARG A 59 5.09 -12.04 5.92
CA ARG A 59 5.73 -13.36 5.82
C ARG A 59 5.66 -14.11 7.14
N GLN A 60 5.98 -13.46 8.26
CA GLN A 60 5.87 -14.03 9.61
C GLN A 60 4.42 -14.41 9.95
N TYR A 61 3.45 -13.59 9.55
CA TYR A 61 2.04 -13.93 9.72
C TYR A 61 1.65 -15.19 8.93
N TYR A 62 2.08 -15.30 7.67
CA TYR A 62 1.79 -16.47 6.85
C TYR A 62 2.50 -17.74 7.30
N SER A 63 3.65 -17.64 7.95
CA SER A 63 4.33 -18.74 8.64
C SER A 63 3.80 -19.02 10.06
N GLN A 64 2.77 -18.29 10.51
CA GLN A 64 2.14 -18.42 11.83
C GLN A 64 3.06 -18.06 13.02
N GLU A 65 4.12 -17.29 12.79
CA GLU A 65 5.04 -16.82 13.83
C GLU A 65 4.47 -15.66 14.64
N VAL A 66 3.56 -14.88 14.05
CA VAL A 66 2.94 -13.69 14.65
C VAL A 66 1.45 -13.61 14.31
N GLY A 67 0.70 -12.91 15.16
CA GLY A 67 -0.70 -12.54 14.88
C GLY A 67 -0.81 -11.49 13.77
N ILE A 68 -2.01 -11.36 13.20
CA ILE A 68 -2.26 -10.43 12.09
C ILE A 68 -2.07 -8.96 12.50
N GLU A 69 -2.20 -8.67 13.79
CA GLU A 69 -1.97 -7.37 14.38
C GLU A 69 -0.60 -6.80 14.03
N PHE A 70 0.42 -7.66 13.95
CA PHE A 70 1.80 -7.25 13.70
C PHE A 70 1.98 -6.61 12.31
N PRO A 71 1.76 -7.32 11.19
CA PRO A 71 1.85 -6.67 9.87
C PRO A 71 0.79 -5.58 9.66
N PHE A 72 -0.38 -5.68 10.30
CA PHE A 72 -1.41 -4.64 10.22
C PHE A 72 -0.90 -3.31 10.78
N VAL A 73 -0.38 -3.29 12.01
CA VAL A 73 0.08 -2.05 12.63
C VAL A 73 1.32 -1.48 11.92
N LEU A 74 2.23 -2.33 11.44
CA LEU A 74 3.35 -1.89 10.60
C LEU A 74 2.85 -1.21 9.32
N THR A 75 1.83 -1.76 8.67
CA THR A 75 1.19 -1.15 7.49
C THR A 75 0.57 0.20 7.83
N MET A 76 -0.09 0.33 8.98
CA MET A 76 -0.70 1.58 9.40
C MET A 76 0.34 2.65 9.71
N ILE A 77 1.41 2.30 10.42
CA ILE A 77 2.50 3.25 10.70
C ILE A 77 3.15 3.71 9.41
N TRP A 78 3.48 2.77 8.52
CA TRP A 78 4.02 3.08 7.21
C TRP A 78 3.08 3.99 6.39
N GLY A 79 1.76 3.76 6.44
CA GLY A 79 0.78 4.52 5.67
C GLY A 79 0.38 5.88 6.26
N PHE A 80 0.50 6.07 7.57
CA PHE A 80 0.03 7.26 8.30
C PHE A 80 1.13 8.08 8.98
N ALA A 81 2.40 7.70 8.88
CA ALA A 81 3.46 8.28 9.70
C ALA A 81 3.42 9.80 9.79
N ASP A 82 3.16 10.50 8.68
CA ASP A 82 3.19 11.97 8.61
C ASP A 82 1.83 12.66 8.88
N ILE A 83 0.79 11.91 9.27
CA ILE A 83 -0.57 12.42 9.44
C ILE A 83 -1.04 12.24 10.89
N GLY A 84 -1.48 13.32 11.55
CA GLY A 84 -1.87 13.33 12.97
C GLY A 84 -3.07 12.45 13.37
N TYR A 85 -3.75 11.81 12.42
CA TYR A 85 -4.90 10.92 12.69
C TYR A 85 -4.56 9.43 12.57
N GLY A 86 -3.29 9.07 12.37
CA GLY A 86 -2.85 7.68 12.19
C GLY A 86 -3.26 6.76 13.34
N THR A 87 -2.99 7.21 14.57
CA THR A 87 -3.34 6.50 15.80
C THR A 87 -4.84 6.24 15.93
N TYR A 88 -5.66 7.28 15.76
CA TYR A 88 -7.13 7.18 15.82
C TYR A 88 -7.67 6.17 14.79
N ARG A 89 -7.24 6.26 13.54
CA ARG A 89 -7.70 5.36 12.48
C ARG A 89 -7.24 3.92 12.69
N THR A 90 -5.99 3.74 13.12
CA THR A 90 -5.43 2.41 13.43
C THR A 90 -6.26 1.72 14.51
N ASN A 91 -6.55 2.42 15.62
CA ASN A 91 -7.39 1.89 16.69
C ASN A 91 -8.82 1.59 16.20
N LYS A 92 -9.42 2.45 15.36
CA LYS A 92 -10.75 2.20 14.78
C LYS A 92 -10.77 0.93 13.94
N TYR A 93 -9.78 0.74 13.06
CA TYR A 93 -9.71 -0.42 12.18
C TYR A 93 -9.39 -1.72 12.93
N TYR A 94 -8.63 -1.64 14.03
CA TYR A 94 -8.27 -2.79 14.84
C TYR A 94 -9.48 -3.58 15.37
N ASN A 95 -10.62 -2.91 15.57
CA ASN A 95 -11.89 -3.58 15.93
C ASN A 95 -12.42 -4.55 14.85
N ASN A 96 -11.83 -4.56 13.65
CA ASN A 96 -12.25 -5.40 12.51
C ASN A 96 -11.17 -6.43 12.13
N ILE A 97 -10.34 -6.84 13.09
CA ILE A 97 -9.21 -7.74 12.85
C ILE A 97 -9.62 -9.07 12.20
N GLN A 98 -10.83 -9.57 12.48
CA GLN A 98 -11.38 -10.78 11.88
C GLN A 98 -11.62 -10.63 10.36
N ASN A 99 -12.12 -9.47 9.91
CA ASN A 99 -12.27 -9.20 8.48
C ASN A 99 -10.90 -9.15 7.78
N MET A 100 -9.89 -8.59 8.46
CA MET A 100 -8.53 -8.56 7.93
C MET A 100 -7.96 -9.98 7.82
N GLN A 101 -8.11 -10.79 8.87
CA GLN A 101 -7.66 -12.18 8.86
C GLN A 101 -8.29 -12.97 7.70
N LEU A 102 -9.62 -12.92 7.57
CA LEU A 102 -10.33 -13.57 6.47
C LEU A 102 -9.91 -13.04 5.09
N ALA A 103 -9.68 -11.73 4.96
CA ALA A 103 -9.18 -11.14 3.72
C ALA A 103 -7.81 -11.73 3.34
N PHE A 104 -6.90 -11.88 4.30
CA PHE A 104 -5.57 -12.40 4.02
C PHE A 104 -5.53 -13.92 3.82
N ASP A 105 -6.50 -14.66 4.36
CA ASP A 105 -6.73 -16.05 3.97
C ASP A 105 -7.12 -16.14 2.49
N TYR A 106 -8.04 -15.28 2.03
CA TYR A 106 -8.34 -15.18 0.60
C TYR A 106 -7.13 -14.75 -0.24
N VAL A 107 -6.23 -13.90 0.27
CA VAL A 107 -4.97 -13.59 -0.43
C VAL A 107 -4.10 -14.84 -0.61
N LYS A 108 -3.95 -15.68 0.43
CA LYS A 108 -3.20 -16.95 0.35
C LYS A 108 -3.78 -17.88 -0.72
N GLU A 109 -5.11 -17.91 -0.83
CA GLU A 109 -5.86 -18.68 -1.85
C GLU A 109 -5.86 -18.02 -3.25
N ASP A 110 -5.16 -16.90 -3.42
CA ASP A 110 -5.14 -16.12 -4.67
C ASP A 110 -6.50 -15.55 -5.09
N ASN A 111 -7.40 -15.37 -4.12
CA ASN A 111 -8.73 -14.78 -4.31
C ASN A 111 -8.76 -13.30 -3.93
N ILE A 112 -8.07 -12.48 -4.71
CA ILE A 112 -7.91 -11.03 -4.43
C ILE A 112 -9.26 -10.30 -4.44
N HIS A 113 -10.23 -10.75 -5.24
CA HIS A 113 -11.57 -10.15 -5.25
C HIS A 113 -12.25 -10.33 -3.89
N LYS A 114 -12.29 -11.55 -3.34
CA LYS A 114 -12.88 -11.77 -2.02
C LYS A 114 -12.10 -11.05 -0.92
N ALA A 115 -10.76 -11.05 -0.99
CA ALA A 115 -9.93 -10.29 -0.06
C ALA A 115 -10.29 -8.79 -0.05
N TYR A 116 -10.45 -8.21 -1.23
CA TYR A 116 -10.89 -6.82 -1.38
C TYR A 116 -12.27 -6.57 -0.75
N GLN A 117 -13.24 -7.46 -1.01
CA GLN A 117 -14.59 -7.31 -0.47
C GLN A 117 -14.60 -7.39 1.06
N GLU A 118 -13.81 -8.28 1.66
CA GLU A 118 -13.69 -8.35 3.12
C GLU A 118 -13.08 -7.09 3.73
N LEU A 119 -12.02 -6.55 3.12
CA LEU A 119 -11.42 -5.29 3.57
C LEU A 119 -12.38 -4.11 3.38
N LYS A 120 -13.17 -4.10 2.32
CA LYS A 120 -14.15 -3.03 2.02
C LYS A 120 -15.29 -2.96 3.03
N LYS A 121 -15.55 -4.03 3.79
CA LYS A 121 -16.52 -4.02 4.90
C LYS A 121 -16.05 -3.19 6.10
N ILE A 122 -14.76 -2.90 6.21
CA ILE A 122 -14.18 -2.12 7.32
C ILE A 122 -14.51 -0.64 7.11
N GLU A 123 -15.38 -0.11 7.97
CA GLU A 123 -15.89 1.26 7.84
C GLU A 123 -14.75 2.30 7.91
N GLY A 124 -14.68 3.16 6.88
CA GLY A 124 -13.67 4.22 6.77
C GLY A 124 -12.34 3.77 6.15
N LEU A 125 -12.15 2.47 5.89
CA LEU A 125 -10.96 1.97 5.19
C LEU A 125 -11.07 2.28 3.69
N SER A 126 -10.34 3.30 3.24
CA SER A 126 -10.37 3.74 1.84
C SER A 126 -9.56 2.80 0.93
N ILE A 127 -9.81 2.90 -0.38
CA ILE A 127 -9.05 2.17 -1.41
C ILE A 127 -7.52 2.33 -1.28
N SER A 128 -7.03 3.52 -0.89
CA SER A 128 -5.60 3.76 -0.67
C SER A 128 -5.03 2.87 0.45
N TYR A 129 -5.82 2.54 1.49
CA TYR A 129 -5.39 1.64 2.57
C TYR A 129 -5.67 0.17 2.25
N ILE A 130 -6.80 -0.13 1.60
CA ILE A 130 -7.09 -1.49 1.11
C ILE A 130 -5.95 -1.96 0.18
N SER A 131 -5.56 -1.12 -0.78
CA SER A 131 -4.47 -1.45 -1.72
C SER A 131 -3.10 -1.56 -1.05
N LYS A 132 -2.82 -0.81 0.04
CA LYS A 132 -1.59 -1.00 0.86
C LYS A 132 -1.57 -2.38 1.52
N LEU A 133 -2.65 -2.75 2.19
CA LEU A 133 -2.79 -4.06 2.84
C LEU A 133 -2.67 -5.19 1.82
N LEU A 134 -3.32 -5.05 0.65
CA LEU A 134 -3.22 -6.02 -0.45
C LEU A 134 -1.81 -6.05 -1.07
N TYR A 135 -1.15 -4.92 -1.26
CA TYR A 135 0.23 -4.86 -1.76
C TYR A 135 1.17 -5.64 -0.83
N PHE A 136 1.22 -5.29 0.45
CA PHE A 136 2.15 -5.93 1.38
C PHE A 136 1.87 -7.43 1.55
N SER A 137 0.60 -7.82 1.68
CA SER A 137 0.20 -9.22 1.81
C SER A 137 0.52 -10.04 0.55
N THR A 138 0.18 -9.56 -0.65
CA THR A 138 0.50 -10.29 -1.89
C THR A 138 2.01 -10.33 -2.19
N ARG A 139 2.76 -9.26 -1.89
CA ARG A 139 4.24 -9.24 -2.01
C ARG A 139 4.91 -10.26 -1.11
N ALA A 140 4.40 -10.48 0.11
CA ALA A 140 4.94 -11.45 1.04
C ALA A 140 4.91 -12.89 0.52
N LEU A 141 4.00 -13.21 -0.41
CA LEU A 141 3.89 -14.53 -1.05
C LEU A 141 4.84 -14.73 -2.24
N ASN A 142 5.75 -13.78 -2.51
CA ASN A 142 6.75 -13.85 -3.59
C ASN A 142 6.15 -14.14 -4.99
N ARG A 143 4.91 -13.71 -5.25
CA ARG A 143 4.28 -13.82 -6.56
C ARG A 143 4.90 -12.83 -7.55
N THR A 144 4.92 -13.20 -8.83
CA THR A 144 5.36 -12.33 -9.93
C THR A 144 4.38 -11.19 -10.16
N THR A 145 3.09 -11.52 -10.20
CA THR A 145 2.00 -10.54 -10.20
C THR A 145 1.49 -10.37 -8.76
N TYR A 146 1.45 -9.12 -8.31
CA TYR A 146 1.03 -8.74 -6.97
C TYR A 146 0.19 -7.47 -7.04
N CYS A 147 -0.53 -7.17 -5.96
CA CYS A 147 -1.29 -5.93 -5.85
C CYS A 147 -0.36 -4.73 -5.71
N LEU A 148 -0.65 -3.61 -6.37
CA LEU A 148 0.05 -2.33 -6.23
C LEU A 148 -0.77 -1.35 -5.40
N ILE A 149 -0.10 -0.39 -4.76
CA ILE A 149 -0.76 0.64 -3.97
C ILE A 149 -1.48 1.62 -4.92
N PHE A 150 -2.75 1.92 -4.65
CA PHE A 150 -3.55 2.85 -5.45
C PHE A 150 -3.92 4.09 -4.63
N ASP A 151 -2.93 4.96 -4.45
CA ASP A 151 -3.06 6.21 -3.71
C ASP A 151 -3.67 7.33 -4.57
N VAL A 152 -4.20 8.38 -3.92
CA VAL A 152 -4.72 9.55 -4.65
C VAL A 152 -3.64 10.23 -5.49
N ARG A 153 -2.39 10.24 -5.01
CA ARG A 153 -1.24 10.73 -5.77
C ARG A 153 -0.98 9.93 -7.03
N VAL A 154 -1.07 8.60 -6.93
CA VAL A 154 -0.95 7.73 -8.10
C VAL A 154 -2.07 8.00 -9.10
N ALA A 155 -3.33 8.10 -8.64
CA ALA A 155 -4.45 8.41 -9.51
C ALA A 155 -4.29 9.77 -10.22
N ARG A 156 -3.82 10.80 -9.51
CA ARG A 156 -3.55 12.14 -10.07
C ARG A 156 -2.42 12.09 -11.10
N ALA A 157 -1.32 11.39 -10.82
CA ALA A 157 -0.22 11.21 -11.77
C ALA A 157 -0.69 10.52 -13.07
N LEU A 158 -1.52 9.47 -12.96
CA LEU A 158 -2.08 8.78 -14.13
C LEU A 158 -2.93 9.71 -15.01
N ILE A 159 -3.74 10.58 -14.41
CA ILE A 159 -4.51 11.60 -15.14
C ILE A 159 -3.58 12.63 -15.76
N THR A 160 -2.55 13.09 -15.04
CA THR A 160 -1.55 14.04 -15.56
C THR A 160 -0.89 13.52 -16.84
N LEU A 161 -0.45 12.26 -16.82
CA LEU A 161 0.21 11.63 -17.96
C LEU A 161 -0.75 11.38 -19.14
N SER A 162 -2.05 11.23 -18.87
CA SER A 162 -3.04 10.90 -19.91
C SER A 162 -3.74 12.12 -20.49
N CYS A 163 -3.89 13.19 -19.70
CA CYS A 163 -4.75 14.33 -20.02
C CYS A 163 -4.08 15.70 -19.80
N GLY A 164 -2.86 15.73 -19.27
CA GLY A 164 -2.16 16.97 -18.91
C GLY A 164 -2.55 17.52 -17.54
N THR A 165 -1.77 18.48 -17.05
CA THR A 165 -1.93 19.11 -15.72
C THR A 165 -3.16 20.02 -15.63
N ASP A 166 -3.60 20.62 -16.73
CA ASP A 166 -4.73 21.54 -16.76
C ASP A 166 -6.03 20.90 -16.25
N ILE A 167 -6.23 19.61 -16.56
CA ILE A 167 -7.41 18.86 -16.10
C ILE A 167 -7.37 18.64 -14.58
N LEU A 168 -6.20 18.41 -13.99
CA LEU A 168 -6.09 18.22 -12.53
C LEU A 168 -6.45 19.48 -11.73
N ASN A 169 -6.32 20.65 -12.33
CA ASN A 169 -6.63 21.92 -11.67
C ASN A 169 -8.15 22.19 -11.61
N ILE A 170 -8.94 21.49 -12.41
CA ILE A 170 -10.39 21.72 -12.53
C ILE A 170 -11.25 20.49 -12.17
N VAL A 171 -10.65 19.31 -11.97
CA VAL A 171 -11.35 18.07 -11.60
C VAL A 171 -10.82 17.48 -10.29
N ASP A 172 -11.73 17.07 -9.40
CA ASP A 172 -11.39 16.29 -8.21
C ASP A 172 -11.11 14.82 -8.60
N VAL A 173 -9.84 14.45 -8.62
CA VAL A 173 -9.39 13.10 -8.96
C VAL A 173 -9.19 12.28 -7.69
N LYS A 174 -9.94 11.18 -7.58
CA LYS A 174 -9.83 10.19 -6.50
C LYS A 174 -9.76 8.78 -7.10
N PRO A 175 -9.02 7.84 -6.49
CA PRO A 175 -9.03 6.47 -6.94
C PRO A 175 -10.43 5.87 -6.79
N SER A 176 -10.89 5.13 -7.80
CA SER A 176 -12.17 4.42 -7.75
C SER A 176 -12.18 3.40 -6.62
N ASP A 177 -13.32 3.23 -5.97
CA ASP A 177 -13.51 2.29 -4.88
C ASP A 177 -14.12 0.95 -5.32
N LYS A 178 -14.25 0.73 -6.64
CA LYS A 178 -14.72 -0.51 -7.24
C LYS A 178 -13.56 -1.46 -7.50
N PHE A 179 -13.74 -2.74 -7.12
CA PHE A 179 -12.71 -3.76 -7.34
C PHE A 179 -12.26 -3.84 -8.80
N LYS A 180 -13.20 -3.83 -9.76
CA LYS A 180 -12.88 -3.94 -11.19
C LYS A 180 -11.92 -2.84 -11.68
N ASP A 181 -12.05 -1.62 -11.15
CA ASP A 181 -11.24 -0.47 -11.58
C ASP A 181 -9.85 -0.55 -10.94
N TYR A 182 -9.78 -0.98 -9.67
CA TYR A 182 -8.52 -1.28 -9.00
C TYR A 182 -7.76 -2.45 -9.65
N HIS A 183 -8.48 -3.51 -10.03
CA HIS A 183 -7.92 -4.66 -10.72
C HIS A 183 -7.34 -4.26 -12.08
N GLN A 184 -8.11 -3.49 -12.86
CA GLN A 184 -7.63 -2.94 -14.13
C GLN A 184 -6.37 -2.09 -13.92
N TYR A 185 -6.37 -1.15 -12.95
CA TYR A 185 -5.16 -0.39 -12.60
C TYR A 185 -3.96 -1.32 -12.36
N ASN A 186 -4.14 -2.38 -11.57
CA ASN A 186 -3.07 -3.30 -11.25
C ASN A 186 -2.54 -4.04 -12.49
N GLU A 187 -3.42 -4.56 -13.33
CA GLU A 187 -3.03 -5.25 -14.58
C GLU A 187 -2.27 -4.33 -15.52
N GLU A 188 -2.78 -3.12 -15.76
CA GLU A 188 -2.17 -2.15 -16.68
C GLU A 188 -0.77 -1.74 -16.23
N MET A 189 -0.56 -1.55 -14.93
CA MET A 189 0.75 -1.23 -14.35
C MET A 189 1.75 -2.37 -14.52
N HIS A 190 1.32 -3.63 -14.34
CA HIS A 190 2.18 -4.79 -14.59
C HIS A 190 2.53 -4.92 -16.07
N ILE A 191 1.57 -4.76 -16.98
CA ILE A 191 1.80 -4.76 -18.43
C ILE A 191 2.82 -3.68 -18.81
N LEU A 192 2.66 -2.47 -18.29
CA LEU A 192 3.56 -1.36 -18.56
C LEU A 192 4.97 -1.63 -18.02
N SER A 193 5.06 -2.18 -16.81
CA SER A 193 6.34 -2.54 -16.20
C SER A 193 7.09 -3.60 -17.02
N GLN A 194 6.38 -4.60 -17.54
CA GLN A 194 6.94 -5.64 -18.40
C GLN A 194 7.40 -5.07 -19.75
N ARG A 195 6.59 -4.20 -20.37
CA ARG A 195 6.93 -3.52 -21.63
C ARG A 195 8.27 -2.79 -21.52
N TYR A 196 8.47 -2.04 -20.44
CA TYR A 196 9.68 -1.25 -20.23
C TYR A 196 10.78 -1.95 -19.43
N LYS A 197 10.58 -3.21 -19.03
CA LYS A 197 11.53 -4.02 -18.22
C LYS A 197 11.93 -3.32 -16.92
N ILE A 198 10.96 -2.69 -16.26
CA ILE A 198 11.10 -2.01 -14.97
C ILE A 198 10.28 -2.76 -13.91
N SER A 199 10.54 -2.45 -12.64
CA SER A 199 9.74 -3.00 -11.54
C SER A 199 8.38 -2.30 -11.45
N ALA A 200 7.29 -3.06 -11.30
CA ALA A 200 5.95 -2.51 -11.14
C ALA A 200 5.81 -1.65 -9.87
N GLU A 201 6.47 -2.05 -8.76
CA GLU A 201 6.51 -1.25 -7.54
C GLU A 201 7.38 -0.01 -7.65
N ALA A 202 8.42 -0.02 -8.50
CA ALA A 202 9.20 1.18 -8.78
C ALA A 202 8.41 2.18 -9.64
N LEU A 203 7.66 1.67 -10.61
CA LEU A 203 6.74 2.48 -11.41
C LEU A 203 5.65 3.13 -10.52
N GLU A 204 5.06 2.38 -9.59
CA GLU A 204 4.10 2.94 -8.62
C GLU A 204 4.74 4.03 -7.75
N MET A 205 5.95 3.79 -7.22
CA MET A 205 6.66 4.79 -6.41
C MET A 205 7.00 6.04 -7.22
N TYR A 206 7.35 5.88 -8.49
CA TYR A 206 7.59 7.00 -9.40
C TYR A 206 6.36 7.89 -9.56
N LEU A 207 5.20 7.29 -9.88
CA LEU A 207 3.91 7.99 -9.96
C LEU A 207 3.56 8.69 -8.64
N PHE A 208 3.88 8.07 -7.51
CA PHE A 208 3.60 8.62 -6.19
C PHE A 208 4.52 9.80 -5.80
N GLN A 209 5.76 9.85 -6.28
CA GLN A 209 6.76 10.83 -5.84
C GLN A 209 6.98 11.98 -6.81
N TYR A 210 7.04 11.72 -8.12
CA TYR A 210 7.65 12.66 -9.08
C TYR A 210 6.65 13.34 -10.02
N LEU A 211 5.37 13.00 -9.94
CA LEU A 211 4.34 13.48 -10.88
C LEU A 211 3.12 14.11 -10.19
N ASN A 212 3.34 14.73 -9.03
CA ASN A 212 2.31 15.42 -8.24
C ASN A 212 2.56 16.91 -8.12
#